data_AF-A0A392QHD0-F1
#
_entry.id   AF-A0A392QHD0-F1
#
_cell.length_a   1.000
_cell.length_b   1.000
_cell.length_c   1.000
_cell.angle_alpha   90.00
_cell.angle_beta   90.00
_cell.angle_gamma   90.00
#
_symmetry.space_group_name_H-M   'P 1'
#
loop_
_entity.id
_entity.type
_entity.pdbx_description
1 polymer ?
#
loop_
_entity_poly.entity_id
_entity_poly.type
_entity_poly.pdbx_seq_one_letter_code
_entity_poly.pdbx_strand_id
1 'polypeptide(L)' 'MEVTSILVPSVQVLANEPLTKVPDRYVLPAQEIEVLSNNTSLPQVPIIDLAKLLSQDLNLKGHELEKLHSAGKEWGFFQV' A
#
# COMPACT_ATOMS: atom_id res chain seq x y z
N MET A 1 12.07 -30.50 -13.52
CA MET A 1 12.41 -29.27 -12.76
C MET A 1 12.15 -29.58 -11.30
N GLU A 2 13.19 -29.75 -10.50
CA GLU A 2 13.03 -29.85 -9.05
C GLU A 2 12.64 -28.47 -8.51
N VAL A 3 11.45 -28.36 -7.94
CA VAL A 3 11.04 -27.18 -7.19
C VAL A 3 11.65 -27.28 -5.80
N THR A 4 12.87 -26.77 -5.63
CA THR A 4 13.51 -26.69 -4.32
C THR A 4 12.92 -25.50 -3.55
N SER A 5 12.17 -25.77 -2.49
CA SER A 5 11.74 -24.74 -1.54
C SER A 5 12.94 -24.30 -0.69
N ILE A 6 13.19 -22.98 -0.63
CA ILE A 6 14.24 -22.41 0.21
C ILE A 6 13.63 -22.09 1.57
N LEU A 7 14.26 -22.55 2.64
CA LEU A 7 13.88 -22.14 3.99
C LEU A 7 14.16 -20.65 4.16
N VAL A 8 13.10 -19.86 4.34
CA VAL A 8 13.20 -18.43 4.57
C VAL A 8 13.15 -18.17 6.08
N PRO A 9 14.21 -17.61 6.69
CA PRO A 9 14.20 -17.27 8.10
C PRO A 9 13.19 -16.15 8.37
N SER A 10 12.69 -16.11 9.61
CA SER A 10 11.80 -15.03 10.06
C SER A 10 12.54 -13.70 10.03
N VAL A 11 11.96 -12.70 9.36
CA VAL A 11 12.49 -11.33 9.32
C VAL A 11 12.53 -10.73 10.73
N GLN A 12 11.60 -11.10 11.61
CA GLN A 12 11.63 -10.65 13.01
C GLN A 12 12.84 -11.20 13.77
N VAL A 13 13.24 -12.45 13.51
CA VAL A 13 14.45 -13.04 14.12
C VAL A 13 15.69 -12.36 13.56
N LEU A 14 15.78 -12.18 12.24
CA LEU A 14 16.88 -11.48 11.59
C LEU A 14 17.07 -10.05 12.12
N ALA A 15 15.97 -9.34 12.41
CA ALA A 15 16.02 -7.98 12.96
C ALA A 15 16.55 -7.92 14.40
N ASN A 16 16.49 -9.03 15.15
CA ASN A 16 17.03 -9.13 16.51
C ASN A 16 18.51 -9.57 16.54
N GLU A 17 19.03 -10.05 15.41
CA GLU A 17 20.45 -10.40 15.28
C GLU A 17 21.30 -9.13 15.05
N PRO A 18 22.59 -9.13 15.47
CA PRO A 18 23.48 -7.99 15.30
C PRO A 18 23.98 -7.87 13.84
N LEU A 19 23.07 -7.78 12.87
CA LEU A 19 23.38 -7.61 11.46
C LEU A 19 23.83 -6.18 11.17
N THR A 20 24.97 -6.03 10.50
CA THR A 20 25.50 -4.73 10.06
C THR A 20 25.01 -4.31 8.68
N LYS A 21 24.42 -5.24 7.92
CA LYS A 21 23.87 -5.02 6.58
C LYS A 21 22.62 -5.88 6.39
N VAL A 22 21.64 -5.36 5.64
CA VAL A 22 20.51 -6.14 5.15
C VAL A 22 21.00 -7.25 4.22
N PRO A 23 20.54 -8.51 4.37
CA PRO A 23 20.91 -9.59 3.47
C PRO A 23 20.51 -9.29 2.02
N ASP A 24 21.38 -9.60 1.06
CA ASP A 24 21.23 -9.19 -0.34
C ASP A 24 19.91 -9.66 -0.98
N ARG A 25 19.30 -10.75 -0.48
CA ARG A 25 17.99 -11.26 -0.93
C ARG A 25 16.80 -10.34 -0.63
N TYR A 26 16.97 -9.31 0.21
CA TYR A 26 15.97 -8.29 0.51
C TYR A 26 16.34 -6.91 -0.07
N VAL A 27 17.47 -6.80 -0.76
CA VAL A 27 17.93 -5.55 -1.37
C VAL A 27 17.32 -5.45 -2.76
N LEU A 28 16.56 -4.38 -3.01
CA LEU A 28 16.03 -4.10 -4.34
C LEU A 28 17.15 -3.63 -5.28
N PRO A 29 17.12 -4.02 -6.57
CA PRO A 29 18.02 -3.46 -7.59
C PRO A 29 17.87 -1.93 -7.70
N ALA A 30 18.97 -1.24 -8.03
CA ALA A 30 19.00 0.22 -8.11
C ALA A 30 17.93 0.82 -9.04
N GLN A 31 17.61 0.12 -10.14
CA GLN A 31 16.62 0.55 -11.13
C GLN A 31 15.19 0.58 -10.56
N GLU A 32 14.87 -0.31 -9.61
CA GLU A 32 13.57 -0.35 -8.95
C GLU A 32 13.45 0.72 -7.86
N ILE A 33 14.58 1.11 -7.26
CA ILE A 33 14.65 2.20 -6.28
C ILE A 33 14.37 3.56 -6.93
N GLU A 34 14.88 3.80 -8.14
CA GLU A 34 14.63 5.05 -8.88
C GLU A 34 13.15 5.25 -9.19
N VAL A 35 12.42 4.16 -9.51
CA VAL A 35 10.96 4.20 -9.70
C VAL A 35 10.25 4.58 -8.40
N LEU A 36 10.71 4.08 -7.25
CA LEU A 36 10.13 4.35 -5.95
C LEU A 36 10.45 5.76 -5.42
N SER A 37 11.59 6.34 -5.80
CA SER A 37 12.07 7.63 -5.27
C SER A 37 11.50 8.87 -5.99
N ASN A 38 10.77 8.69 -7.09
CA ASN A 38 10.12 9.79 -7.82
C ASN A 38 8.85 10.25 -7.09
N ASN A 39 9.04 10.91 -5.95
CA ASN A 39 8.00 11.32 -5.02
C ASN A 39 7.34 12.65 -5.38
N THR A 40 7.70 13.25 -6.52
CA THR A 40 7.17 14.55 -6.93
C THR A 40 5.73 14.36 -7.38
N SER A 41 4.79 14.55 -6.46
CA SER A 41 3.33 14.46 -6.63
C SER A 41 2.74 13.05 -6.79
N LEU A 42 3.06 12.14 -5.86
CA LEU A 42 2.26 10.92 -5.76
C LEU A 42 0.79 11.30 -5.49
N PRO A 43 -0.16 10.70 -6.21
CA PRO A 43 -1.57 10.96 -5.95
C PRO A 43 -1.90 10.50 -4.52
N GLN A 44 -2.78 11.23 -3.83
CA GLN A 44 -3.18 10.89 -2.47
C GLN A 44 -4.29 9.83 -2.49
N VAL A 45 -4.15 8.79 -1.66
CA VAL A 45 -5.16 7.74 -1.52
C VAL A 45 -6.51 8.37 -1.10
N PRO A 46 -7.63 8.03 -1.77
CA PRO A 46 -8.94 8.52 -1.40
C PRO A 46 -9.33 8.08 0.02
N ILE A 47 -9.93 8.99 0.78
CA ILE A 47 -10.45 8.72 2.13
C ILE A 47 -11.97 8.81 2.08
N ILE A 48 -12.68 7.77 2.49
CA ILE A 48 -14.14 7.69 2.48
C ILE A 48 -14.66 7.93 3.89
N ASP A 49 -15.38 9.03 4.08
CA ASP A 49 -15.98 9.39 5.35
C ASP A 49 -17.27 8.57 5.59
N LEU A 50 -17.17 7.50 6.38
CA LEU A 50 -18.30 6.63 6.67
C LEU A 50 -19.47 7.37 7.36
N ALA A 51 -19.20 8.44 8.11
CA ALA A 51 -20.25 9.22 8.74
C ALA A 51 -21.06 10.00 7.70
N LYS A 52 -20.40 10.58 6.68
CA LYS A 52 -21.08 11.25 5.56
C LYS A 52 -21.82 10.26 4.66
N LEU A 53 -21.22 9.09 4.41
CA LEU A 53 -21.84 8.04 3.59
C LEU A 53 -23.14 7.50 4.21
N LEU A 54 -23.19 7.42 5.55
CA LEU A 54 -24.35 6.96 6.30
C LEU A 54 -25.27 8.10 6.76
N SER A 55 -24.99 9.34 6.34
CA SER A 55 -25.79 10.51 6.70
C SER A 55 -27.21 10.44 6.13
N GLN A 56 -28.15 11.06 6.85
CA GLN A 56 -29.51 11.30 6.34
C GLN A 56 -29.54 12.47 5.35
N ASP A 57 -28.51 13.33 5.35
CA ASP A 57 -28.34 14.35 4.33
C ASP A 57 -27.98 13.71 2.99
N LEU A 58 -28.92 13.73 2.05
CA LEU A 58 -28.79 13.11 0.73
C LEU A 58 -27.67 13.73 -0.10
N ASN A 59 -27.34 15.00 0.09
CA ASN A 59 -26.25 15.65 -0.65
C ASN A 59 -24.90 15.15 -0.16
N LEU A 60 -24.69 15.10 1.15
CA LEU A 60 -23.46 14.58 1.75
C LEU A 60 -23.29 13.10 1.42
N LYS A 61 -24.36 12.32 1.53
CA LYS A 61 -24.37 10.89 1.18
C LYS A 61 -24.07 10.67 -0.30
N GLY A 62 -24.70 11.43 -1.19
CA GLY A 62 -24.49 11.32 -2.63
C GLY A 62 -23.04 11.62 -3.02
N HIS A 63 -22.49 12.71 -2.50
CA HIS A 63 -21.09 13.08 -2.72
C HIS A 63 -20.11 12.00 -2.24
N GLU A 64 -20.32 11.46 -1.04
CA GLU A 64 -19.43 10.43 -0.49
C GLU A 64 -19.57 9.08 -1.21
N LEU A 65 -20.77 8.76 -1.69
CA LEU A 65 -21.02 7.56 -2.49
C LEU A 65 -20.36 7.64 -3.88
N GLU A 66 -20.40 8.81 -4.53
CA GLU A 66 -19.69 9.06 -5.78
C GLU A 66 -18.18 8.92 -5.60
N LYS A 67 -17.64 9.50 -4.51
CA LYS A 67 -16.24 9.36 -4.16
C LYS A 67 -15.83 7.90 -3.95
N LEU A 68 -16.68 7.10 -3.29
CA LEU A 68 -16.46 5.66 -3.10
C LEU A 68 -16.46 4.91 -4.44
N HIS A 69 -17.39 5.23 -5.34
CA HIS A 69 -17.44 4.62 -6.67
C HIS A 69 -16.17 4.91 -7.49
N SER A 70 -15.77 6.19 -7.54
CA SER A 70 -14.58 6.62 -8.27
C SER A 70 -13.30 6.03 -7.66
N ALA A 71 -13.18 6.00 -6.33
CA ALA A 71 -12.05 5.35 -5.67
C ALA A 71 -11.98 3.85 -5.99
N GLY A 72 -13.10 3.13 -5.93
CA GLY A 72 -13.13 1.71 -6.30
C GLY A 72 -12.72 1.45 -7.75
N LYS A 73 -13.11 2.33 -8.68
CA LYS A 73 -12.84 2.18 -10.11
C LYS A 73 -11.43 2.61 -10.52
N GLU A 74 -10.97 3.75 -10.02
CA GLU A 74 -9.71 4.39 -10.43
C GLU A 74 -8.53 3.92 -9.59
N TRP A 75 -8.75 3.68 -8.30
CA TRP A 75 -7.70 3.27 -7.36
C TRP A 75 -7.74 1.79 -7.02
N GLY A 76 -8.93 1.20 -6.91
CA GLY A 76 -9.09 -0.14 -6.33
C GLY A 76 -8.75 -0.21 -4.83
N PHE A 77 -8.43 0.93 -4.20
CA PHE A 77 -8.06 1.05 -2.79
C PHE A 77 -8.45 2.44 -2.25
N PHE A 78 -8.85 2.50 -0.99
CA PHE A 78 -9.20 3.73 -0.27
C PHE A 78 -9.11 3.49 1.25
N GLN A 79 -9.03 4.57 2.02
CA GLN A 79 -9.12 4.58 3.48
C GLN A 79 -10.55 4.89 3.93
N VAL A 80 -10.91 4.55 5.17
CA VAL A 80 -12.21 4.81 5.79
C VAL A 80 -12.08 5.43 7.17
#